data_AF-A0A3C0G5I3-F1
#
_entry.id   AF-A0A3C0G5I3-F1
#
_cell.length_a   1.000
_cell.length_b   1.000
_cell.length_c   1.000
_cell.angle_alpha   90.00
_cell.angle_beta   90.00
_cell.angle_gamma   90.00
#
_symmetry.space_group_name_H-M   'P 1'
#
loop_
_entity.id
_entity.type
_entity.pdbx_description
1 polymer ?
#
loop_
_entity_poly.entity_id
_entity_poly.type
_entity_poly.pdbx_seq_one_letter_code
_entity_poly.pdbx_strand_id
1 'polypeptide(L)'
;MVEHTQEFGQYEEVMIVSSDKDFLQLQKYNNVRQWSHILKKEIKDPHPKLNLIDKILSGDTGDGIPNVLSRDDTFVNGERQTPLSKKKKEAMMQDISEAVGLSAEWYRNYQRNQKLIDLTQTPQKLKNQIIDDFWITVFNQGKALPYLINNNMKQLIGSVEEFL
;
A
#
# COMPACT_ATOMS: atom_id res chain seq x y z
N MET A 1 -2.53 3.32 12.12
CA MET A 1 -2.69 2.39 10.97
C MET A 1 -4.18 2.15 10.74
N VAL A 2 -4.67 1.97 9.51
CA VAL A 2 -6.12 1.78 9.22
C VAL A 2 -6.74 0.66 10.05
N GLU A 3 -5.97 -0.38 10.39
CA GLU A 3 -6.39 -1.48 11.27
C GLU A 3 -6.88 -1.00 12.65
N HIS A 4 -6.33 0.09 13.18
CA HIS A 4 -6.77 0.70 14.45
C HIS A 4 -8.14 1.39 14.38
N THR A 5 -8.67 1.68 13.19
CA THR A 5 -10.05 2.17 13.07
C THR A 5 -11.07 1.06 13.29
N GLN A 6 -10.64 -0.21 13.28
CA GLN A 6 -11.51 -1.38 13.43
C GLN A 6 -11.59 -1.87 14.88
N GLU A 7 -10.55 -1.64 15.69
CA GLU A 7 -10.53 -1.93 17.12
C GLU A 7 -10.41 -0.61 17.87
N PHE A 8 -11.40 -0.30 18.73
CA PHE A 8 -11.60 0.94 19.52
C PHE A 8 -12.67 1.93 19.03
N GLY A 9 -13.84 1.50 18.55
CA GLY A 9 -15.05 2.34 18.53
C GLY A 9 -14.97 3.65 17.70
N GLN A 10 -13.87 3.85 16.97
CA GLN A 10 -13.61 4.97 16.08
C GLN A 10 -13.77 4.49 14.65
N TYR A 11 -14.99 4.08 14.29
CA TYR A 11 -15.47 3.88 12.92
C TYR A 11 -15.42 5.20 12.13
N GLU A 12 -14.32 5.93 12.23
CA GLU A 12 -14.07 7.17 11.53
C GLU A 12 -13.93 6.84 10.06
N GLU A 13 -14.60 7.64 9.25
CA GLU A 13 -14.47 7.59 7.81
C GLU A 13 -13.05 8.04 7.44
N VAL A 14 -12.28 7.12 6.85
CA VAL A 14 -10.92 7.38 6.41
C VAL A 14 -10.91 7.68 4.92
N MET A 15 -10.40 8.86 4.56
CA MET A 15 -10.14 9.24 3.17
C MET A 15 -8.64 9.19 2.88
N ILE A 16 -8.21 8.25 2.05
CA ILE A 16 -6.85 8.20 1.51
C ILE A 16 -6.77 9.07 0.26
N VAL A 17 -6.02 10.16 0.31
CA VAL A 17 -5.78 11.02 -0.87
C VAL A 17 -4.53 10.54 -1.59
N SER A 18 -4.67 9.54 -2.47
CA SER A 18 -3.57 9.01 -3.27
C SER A 18 -4.07 8.41 -4.59
N SER A 19 -3.27 8.53 -5.64
CA SER A 19 -3.52 7.87 -6.93
C SER A 19 -2.91 6.47 -7.01
N ASP A 20 -2.15 6.08 -5.98
CA ASP A 20 -1.49 4.77 -5.89
C ASP A 20 -2.51 3.65 -5.66
N LYS A 21 -2.41 2.57 -6.44
CA LYS A 21 -3.34 1.45 -6.36
C LYS A 21 -3.08 0.55 -5.16
N ASP A 22 -1.97 0.71 -4.47
CA ASP A 22 -1.57 -0.17 -3.39
C ASP A 22 -2.48 -0.04 -2.18
N PHE A 23 -3.01 1.15 -1.94
CA PHE A 23 -3.98 1.41 -0.88
C PHE A 23 -5.35 0.78 -1.14
N LEU A 24 -5.64 0.31 -2.36
CA LEU A 24 -6.90 -0.38 -2.67
C LEU A 24 -7.07 -1.66 -1.84
N GLN A 25 -5.97 -2.31 -1.43
CA GLN A 25 -6.03 -3.47 -0.55
C GLN A 25 -6.63 -3.16 0.83
N LEU A 26 -6.61 -1.89 1.26
CA LEU A 26 -7.19 -1.42 2.52
C LEU A 26 -8.71 -1.20 2.42
N GLN A 27 -9.27 -1.17 1.21
CA GLN A 27 -10.73 -1.10 0.98
C GLN A 27 -11.45 -2.43 1.30
N LYS A 28 -10.74 -3.40 1.88
CA LYS A 28 -11.36 -4.52 2.61
C LYS A 28 -12.15 -4.06 3.85
N TYR A 29 -11.89 -2.85 4.34
CA TYR A 29 -12.64 -2.17 5.40
C TYR A 29 -13.65 -1.20 4.79
N ASN A 30 -14.89 -1.24 5.27
CA ASN A 30 -16.01 -0.49 4.65
C ASN A 30 -15.92 1.04 4.83
N ASN A 31 -15.24 1.50 5.88
CA ASN A 31 -15.06 2.92 6.22
C ASN A 31 -13.82 3.56 5.56
N VAL A 32 -13.19 2.87 4.58
CA VAL A 32 -11.98 3.36 3.90
C VAL A 32 -12.31 3.70 2.46
N ARG A 33 -12.13 4.97 2.12
CA ARG A 33 -12.30 5.51 0.76
C ARG A 33 -10.98 6.04 0.24
N GLN A 34 -10.85 6.10 -1.07
CA GLN A 34 -9.64 6.61 -1.71
C GLN A 34 -9.97 7.58 -2.84
N TRP A 35 -9.35 8.76 -2.80
CA TRP A 35 -9.45 9.78 -3.84
C TRP A 35 -8.14 9.91 -4.61
N SER A 36 -8.21 9.80 -5.94
CA SER A 36 -7.08 10.08 -6.80
C SER A 36 -7.05 11.55 -7.21
N HIS A 37 -6.00 12.26 -6.80
CA HIS A 37 -5.75 13.64 -7.21
C HIS A 37 -5.38 13.75 -8.70
N ILE A 38 -4.83 12.69 -9.30
CA ILE A 38 -4.51 12.63 -10.74
C ILE A 38 -5.77 12.44 -11.57
N LEU A 39 -6.61 11.46 -11.23
CA LEU A 39 -7.83 11.14 -11.97
C LEU A 39 -9.03 12.00 -11.56
N LYS A 40 -8.89 12.77 -10.47
CA LYS A 40 -9.92 13.63 -9.88
C LYS A 40 -11.24 12.88 -9.61
N LYS A 41 -11.11 11.65 -9.10
CA LYS A 41 -12.25 10.79 -8.75
C LYS A 41 -11.89 9.82 -7.64
N GLU A 42 -12.91 9.26 -7.00
CA GLU A 42 -12.74 8.12 -6.11
C GLU A 42 -12.35 6.88 -6.91
N ILE A 43 -11.39 6.15 -6.38
CA ILE A 43 -11.00 4.84 -6.91
C ILE A 43 -11.55 3.79 -5.95
N LYS A 44 -12.25 2.81 -6.53
CA LYS A 44 -12.77 1.67 -5.78
C LYS A 44 -12.32 0.38 -6.45
N ASP A 45 -11.93 -0.58 -5.63
CA ASP A 45 -11.67 -1.95 -6.07
C ASP A 45 -12.85 -2.85 -5.71
N PRO A 46 -13.52 -3.50 -6.68
CA PRO A 46 -14.60 -4.43 -6.38
C PRO A 46 -14.09 -5.69 -5.66
N HIS A 47 -12.83 -6.10 -5.91
CA HIS A 47 -12.25 -7.37 -5.47
C HIS A 47 -10.82 -7.18 -4.93
N PRO A 48 -10.61 -6.40 -3.86
CA PRO A 48 -9.28 -6.03 -3.38
C PRO A 48 -8.41 -7.23 -2.98
N LYS A 49 -9.02 -8.30 -2.45
CA LYS A 49 -8.31 -9.54 -2.11
C LYS A 49 -7.77 -10.26 -3.35
N LEU A 50 -8.57 -10.34 -4.42
CA LEU A 50 -8.16 -11.01 -5.66
C LEU A 50 -7.07 -10.19 -6.35
N ASN A 51 -7.22 -8.87 -6.41
CA ASN A 51 -6.23 -7.99 -7.01
C ASN A 51 -4.91 -7.96 -6.21
N LEU A 52 -4.96 -8.09 -4.88
CA LEU A 52 -3.76 -8.26 -4.07
C LEU A 52 -3.04 -9.57 -4.40
N ILE A 53 -3.75 -10.70 -4.46
CA ILE A 53 -3.15 -12.00 -4.85
C ILE A 53 -2.58 -11.92 -6.27
N ASP A 54 -3.33 -11.30 -7.18
CA ASP A 54 -2.92 -11.06 -8.56
C ASP A 54 -1.58 -10.29 -8.63
N LYS A 55 -1.46 -9.22 -7.83
CA LYS A 55 -0.25 -8.42 -7.70
C LYS A 55 0.89 -9.22 -7.06
N ILE A 56 0.64 -10.00 -6.01
CA ILE A 56 1.66 -10.86 -5.38
C ILE A 56 2.23 -11.86 -6.39
N LEU A 57 1.38 -12.48 -7.22
CA LEU A 57 1.82 -13.44 -8.24
C LEU A 57 2.61 -12.74 -9.38
N SER A 58 2.13 -11.60 -9.85
CA SER A 58 2.78 -10.80 -10.90
C SER A 58 4.07 -10.12 -10.45
N GLY A 59 4.25 -9.91 -9.14
CA GLY A 59 5.27 -9.00 -8.62
C GLY A 59 4.91 -7.54 -8.87
N ASP A 60 5.83 -6.66 -8.46
CA ASP A 60 5.77 -5.22 -8.68
C ASP A 60 7.10 -4.71 -9.23
N THR A 61 7.17 -4.48 -10.53
CA THR A 61 8.38 -3.96 -11.19
C THR A 61 8.75 -2.56 -10.72
N GLY A 62 7.77 -1.73 -10.34
CA GLY A 62 8.02 -0.38 -9.83
C GLY A 62 8.82 -0.39 -8.53
N ASP A 63 8.54 -1.39 -7.69
CA ASP A 63 9.21 -1.63 -6.40
C ASP A 63 10.36 -2.66 -6.50
N GLY A 64 10.71 -3.10 -7.71
CA GLY A 64 11.78 -4.07 -7.92
C GLY A 64 11.47 -5.48 -7.41
N ILE A 65 10.19 -5.85 -7.29
CA ILE A 65 9.72 -7.16 -6.82
C ILE A 65 9.35 -8.03 -8.03
N PRO A 66 10.09 -9.11 -8.33
CA PRO A 66 9.83 -9.88 -9.54
C PRO A 66 8.62 -10.83 -9.38
N ASN A 67 8.10 -11.34 -10.50
CA ASN A 67 7.00 -12.30 -10.46
C ASN A 67 7.41 -13.64 -9.81
N VAL A 68 6.43 -14.45 -9.42
CA VAL A 68 6.68 -15.69 -8.66
C VAL A 68 7.42 -16.79 -9.42
N LEU A 69 7.57 -16.68 -10.74
CA LEU A 69 8.35 -17.60 -11.57
C LEU A 69 9.77 -17.11 -11.84
N SER A 70 10.13 -15.94 -11.32
CA SER A 70 11.42 -15.29 -11.55
C SER A 70 12.23 -15.27 -10.26
N ARG A 71 13.56 -15.24 -10.40
CA ARG A 71 14.49 -15.22 -9.27
C ARG A 71 14.47 -13.88 -8.53
N ASP A 72 15.05 -13.85 -7.33
CA ASP A 72 15.11 -12.67 -6.47
C ASP A 72 15.96 -11.54 -7.08
N ASP A 73 17.00 -11.92 -7.79
CA ASP A 73 18.00 -11.05 -8.39
C ASP A 73 17.70 -10.66 -9.85
N THR A 74 16.53 -11.04 -10.39
CA THR A 74 16.18 -10.81 -11.80
C THR A 74 16.38 -9.37 -12.23
N PHE A 75 15.94 -8.39 -11.43
CA PHE A 75 16.12 -6.98 -11.78
C PHE A 75 17.54 -6.46 -11.50
N VAL A 76 18.23 -6.99 -10.49
CA VAL A 76 19.62 -6.63 -10.17
C VAL A 76 20.55 -7.05 -11.30
N ASN A 77 20.32 -8.23 -11.87
CA ASN A 77 21.11 -8.79 -12.97
C ASN A 77 20.66 -8.30 -14.35
N GLY A 78 19.62 -7.47 -14.44
CA GLY A 78 19.03 -7.04 -15.71
C GLY A 78 18.41 -8.17 -16.54
N GLU A 79 18.06 -9.27 -15.89
CA GLU A 79 17.42 -10.43 -16.52
C GLU A 79 15.96 -10.14 -16.86
N ARG A 80 15.43 -10.86 -17.86
CA ARG A 80 13.99 -10.83 -18.15
C ARG A 80 13.26 -11.76 -17.21
N GLN A 81 12.11 -11.30 -16.72
CA GLN A 81 11.21 -12.14 -15.94
C GLN A 81 10.68 -13.32 -16.75
N THR A 82 10.52 -14.46 -16.08
CA THR A 82 9.86 -15.64 -16.64
C THR A 82 8.39 -15.31 -16.92
N PRO A 83 7.85 -15.55 -18.14
CA PRO A 83 6.46 -15.24 -18.44
C PRO A 83 5.47 -16.03 -17.57
N LEU A 84 4.60 -15.30 -16.86
CA LEU A 84 3.48 -15.86 -16.10
C LEU A 84 2.20 -15.76 -16.94
N SER A 85 1.75 -16.87 -17.51
CA SER A 85 0.52 -16.88 -18.31
C SER A 85 -0.73 -16.79 -17.43
N LYS A 86 -1.82 -16.26 -18.00
CA LYS A 86 -3.12 -16.16 -17.31
C LYS A 86 -3.59 -17.51 -16.74
N LYS A 87 -3.49 -18.58 -17.54
CA LYS A 87 -3.87 -19.94 -17.13
C LYS A 87 -3.05 -20.45 -15.94
N LYS A 88 -1.74 -20.19 -15.90
CA LYS A 88 -0.89 -20.58 -14.76
C LYS A 88 -1.27 -19.79 -13.52
N LYS A 89 -1.55 -18.50 -13.69
CA LYS A 89 -1.96 -17.62 -12.61
C LYS A 89 -3.27 -18.06 -11.97
N GLU A 90 -4.29 -18.35 -12.79
CA GLU A 90 -5.59 -18.87 -12.32
C GLU A 90 -5.43 -20.19 -11.56
N ALA A 91 -4.60 -21.12 -12.07
CA ALA A 91 -4.31 -22.37 -11.37
C ALA A 91 -3.61 -22.13 -10.01
N MET A 92 -2.60 -21.26 -9.95
CA MET A 92 -1.92 -20.90 -8.71
C MET A 92 -2.87 -20.22 -7.70
N MET A 93 -3.78 -19.36 -8.17
CA MET A 93 -4.79 -18.75 -7.31
C MET A 93 -5.72 -19.79 -6.69
N GLN A 94 -6.11 -20.80 -7.47
CA GLN A 94 -6.90 -21.92 -6.98
C GLN A 94 -6.11 -22.75 -5.95
N ASP A 95 -4.87 -23.12 -6.27
CA ASP A 95 -3.96 -23.86 -5.36
C ASP A 95 -3.78 -23.15 -4.02
N ILE A 96 -3.58 -21.81 -4.04
CA ILE A 96 -3.50 -20.98 -2.82
C ILE A 96 -4.81 -21.05 -2.03
N SER A 97 -5.96 -20.96 -2.69
CA SER A 97 -7.27 -20.98 -2.03
C SER A 97 -7.59 -22.32 -1.38
N GLU A 98 -7.15 -23.43 -1.98
CA GLU A 98 -7.37 -24.80 -1.51
C GLU A 98 -6.26 -25.29 -0.55
N ALA A 99 -5.20 -24.49 -0.35
CA ALA A 99 -4.00 -24.85 0.37
C ALA A 99 -3.31 -26.13 -0.16
N VAL A 100 -3.40 -26.36 -1.47
CA VAL A 100 -2.83 -27.52 -2.17
C VAL A 100 -1.54 -27.11 -2.88
N GLY A 101 -0.55 -28.01 -2.99
CA GLY A 101 0.64 -27.76 -3.81
C GLY A 101 1.65 -26.75 -3.25
N LEU A 102 1.57 -26.41 -1.96
CA LEU A 102 2.38 -25.39 -1.26
C LEU A 102 3.88 -25.74 -1.10
N SER A 103 4.37 -26.81 -1.74
CA SER A 103 5.79 -27.21 -1.75
C SER A 103 6.53 -26.79 -3.03
N ALA A 104 5.84 -26.19 -3.99
CA ALA A 104 6.44 -25.77 -5.25
C ALA A 104 7.37 -24.56 -5.08
N GLU A 105 8.43 -24.49 -5.88
CA GLU A 105 9.43 -23.40 -5.86
C GLU A 105 8.79 -22.01 -6.01
N TRP A 106 7.72 -21.90 -6.81
CA TRP A 106 6.98 -20.64 -6.99
C TRP A 106 6.28 -20.18 -5.70
N TYR A 107 5.90 -21.09 -4.80
CA TYR A 107 5.21 -20.73 -3.56
C TYR A 107 6.15 -20.04 -2.57
N ARG A 108 7.43 -20.42 -2.56
CA ARG A 108 8.49 -19.70 -1.84
C ARG A 108 8.61 -18.25 -2.33
N ASN A 109 8.46 -18.02 -3.64
CA ASN A 109 8.46 -16.67 -4.22
C ASN A 109 7.15 -15.91 -3.92
N TYR A 110 6.02 -16.61 -3.89
CA TYR A 110 4.75 -16.05 -3.44
C TYR A 110 4.85 -15.52 -2.01
N GLN A 111 5.39 -16.30 -1.07
CA GLN A 111 5.59 -15.86 0.31
C GLN A 111 6.53 -14.65 0.43
N ARG A 112 7.60 -14.62 -0.37
CA ARG A 112 8.49 -13.44 -0.48
C ARG A 112 7.67 -12.22 -0.91
N ASN A 113 6.95 -12.32 -2.01
CA ASN A 113 6.16 -11.21 -2.57
C ASN A 113 5.06 -10.77 -1.61
N GLN A 114 4.39 -11.71 -0.94
CA GLN A 114 3.38 -11.41 0.06
C GLN A 114 3.96 -10.55 1.18
N LYS A 115 5.13 -10.89 1.72
CA LYS A 115 5.79 -10.09 2.76
C LYS A 115 6.16 -8.67 2.33
N LEU A 116 6.38 -8.45 1.02
CA LEU A 116 6.82 -7.17 0.48
C LEU A 116 5.65 -6.30 -0.03
N ILE A 117 4.56 -6.91 -0.51
CA ILE A 117 3.44 -6.23 -1.17
C ILE A 117 2.23 -6.09 -0.25
N ASP A 118 1.94 -7.10 0.58
CA ASP A 118 0.77 -7.11 1.46
C ASP A 118 1.06 -6.25 2.70
N LEU A 119 0.35 -5.12 2.82
CA LEU A 119 0.51 -4.18 3.91
C LEU A 119 0.19 -4.80 5.29
N THR A 120 -0.57 -5.91 5.32
CA THR A 120 -0.83 -6.63 6.58
C THR A 120 0.41 -7.32 7.13
N GLN A 121 1.39 -7.64 6.26
CA GLN A 121 2.66 -8.28 6.63
C GLN A 121 3.68 -7.29 7.19
N THR A 122 3.32 -6.01 7.34
CA THR A 122 4.19 -5.00 7.95
C THR A 122 4.67 -5.46 9.34
N PRO A 123 5.98 -5.47 9.63
CA PRO A 123 6.52 -5.90 10.91
C PRO A 123 5.90 -5.18 12.11
N GLN A 124 5.49 -5.93 13.15
CA GLN A 124 4.79 -5.37 14.31
C GLN A 124 5.58 -4.25 15.01
N LYS A 125 6.91 -4.37 15.06
CA LYS A 125 7.78 -3.32 15.62
C LYS A 125 7.58 -1.98 14.92
N LEU A 126 7.52 -1.99 13.58
CA LEU A 126 7.29 -0.78 12.79
C LEU A 126 5.87 -0.25 12.99
N LYS A 127 4.87 -1.15 13.04
CA LYS A 127 3.49 -0.75 13.34
C LYS A 127 3.42 0.04 14.66
N ASN A 128 3.98 -0.53 15.73
CA ASN A 128 4.00 0.09 17.05
C ASN A 128 4.70 1.46 17.01
N GLN A 129 5.87 1.55 16.40
CA GLN A 129 6.60 2.82 16.27
C GLN A 129 5.76 3.89 15.56
N ILE A 130 5.10 3.55 14.45
CA ILE A 130 4.23 4.49 13.71
C ILE A 130 3.06 4.97 14.59
N ILE A 131 2.47 4.09 15.38
CA ILE A 131 1.35 4.43 16.26
C ILE A 131 1.82 5.32 17.40
N ASP A 132 2.93 4.96 18.05
CA ASP A 132 3.50 5.72 19.16
C ASP A 132 3.88 7.13 18.69
N ASP A 133 4.58 7.25 17.56
CA ASP A 133 4.96 8.53 16.96
C ASP A 133 3.73 9.39 16.61
N PHE A 134 2.66 8.78 16.09
CA PHE A 134 1.42 9.48 15.80
C PHE A 134 0.77 10.07 17.06
N TRP A 135 0.67 9.30 18.14
CA TRP A 135 0.03 9.75 19.38
C TRP A 135 0.81 10.84 20.13
N ILE A 136 2.14 10.84 20.03
CA ILE A 136 2.98 11.86 20.68
C ILE A 136 3.17 13.12 19.84
N THR A 137 2.82 13.09 18.55
CA THR A 137 3.02 14.22 17.65
C THR A 137 2.08 15.37 18.02
N VAL A 138 2.64 16.48 18.51
CA VAL A 138 1.90 17.70 18.81
C VAL A 138 2.00 18.67 17.64
N PHE A 139 0.85 19.03 17.05
CA PHE A 139 0.78 20.05 16.01
C PHE A 139 0.92 21.46 16.61
N ASN A 140 1.89 22.24 16.13
CA ASN A 140 2.10 23.63 16.55
C ASN A 140 1.77 24.59 15.40
N GLN A 141 0.52 25.07 15.38
CA GLN A 141 -0.02 26.01 14.40
C GLN A 141 0.79 27.32 14.29
N GLY A 142 1.41 27.78 15.38
CA GLY A 142 2.15 29.05 15.42
C GLY A 142 3.42 29.07 14.56
N LYS A 143 3.86 27.92 14.04
CA LYS A 143 5.07 27.83 13.20
C LYS A 143 4.82 28.02 11.71
N ALA A 144 3.57 27.94 11.24
CA ALA A 144 3.26 28.01 9.80
C ALA A 144 3.62 29.39 9.22
N LEU A 145 3.16 30.48 9.83
CA LEU A 145 3.41 31.84 9.33
C LEU A 145 4.91 32.23 9.36
N PRO A 146 5.66 32.03 10.46
CA PRO A 146 7.11 32.27 10.48
C PRO A 146 7.84 31.47 9.39
N TYR A 147 7.42 30.23 9.13
CA TYR A 147 8.02 29.40 8.08
C TYR A 147 7.80 29.99 6.69
N LEU A 148 6.58 30.42 6.36
CA LEU A 148 6.27 31.03 5.05
C LEU A 148 7.04 32.35 4.82
N ILE A 149 7.16 33.19 5.86
CA ILE A 149 7.92 34.44 5.80
C ILE A 149 9.41 34.16 5.56
N ASN A 150 10.01 33.27 6.34
CA ASN A 150 11.43 32.94 6.24
C ASN A 150 11.80 32.34 4.88
N ASN A 151 10.86 31.66 4.22
CA ASN A 151 11.04 31.10 2.88
C ASN A 151 10.54 32.01 1.74
N ASN A 152 10.22 33.28 2.02
CA ASN A 152 9.77 34.26 1.03
C ASN A 152 8.53 33.82 0.22
N MET A 153 7.64 33.00 0.80
CA MET A 153 6.44 32.47 0.15
C MET A 153 5.27 33.48 0.16
N LYS A 154 5.51 34.67 -0.38
CA LYS A 154 4.63 35.85 -0.24
C LYS A 154 3.16 35.63 -0.63
N GLN A 155 2.91 34.81 -1.66
CA GLN A 155 1.54 34.52 -2.10
C GLN A 155 0.79 33.61 -1.12
N LEU A 156 1.49 32.67 -0.47
CA LEU A 156 0.87 31.72 0.47
C LEU A 156 0.58 32.35 1.84
N ILE A 157 1.25 33.46 2.18
CA ILE A 157 0.99 34.19 3.43
C ILE A 157 -0.47 34.67 3.49
N GLY A 158 -1.03 35.12 2.36
CA GLY A 158 -2.43 35.57 2.29
C GLY A 158 -3.46 34.46 2.52
N SER A 159 -3.07 33.20 2.29
CA SER A 159 -3.89 32.00 2.50
C SER A 159 -3.41 31.16 3.69
N VAL A 160 -2.65 31.73 4.64
CA VAL A 160 -2.05 30.96 5.74
C VAL A 160 -3.11 30.26 6.60
N GLU A 161 -4.29 30.84 6.74
CA GLU A 161 -5.43 30.27 7.46
C GLU A 161 -5.92 28.94 6.87
N GLU A 162 -5.70 28.69 5.57
CA GLU A 162 -6.08 27.42 4.91
C GLU A 162 -5.19 26.22 5.32
N PHE A 163 -4.06 26.49 6.00
CA PHE A 163 -3.09 25.47 6.43
C PHE A 163 -3.12 25.17 7.94
N LEU A 164 -3.91 25.91 8.71
CA LEU A 164 -4.00 25.82 10.18
C LEU A 164 -5.15 24.92 10.62
#